data_AF-A0AAV3FV10-F1
#
_entry.id   AF-A0AAV3FV10-F1
#
_cell.length_a   1.000
_cell.length_b   1.000
_cell.length_c   1.000
_cell.angle_alpha   90.00
_cell.angle_beta   90.00
_cell.angle_gamma   90.00
#
_symmetry.space_group_name_H-M   'P 1'
#
loop_
_entity.id
_entity.type
_entity.pdbx_description
1 polymer ?
#
loop_
_entity_poly.entity_id
_entity_poly.type
_entity_poly.pdbx_seq_one_letter_code
_entity_poly.pdbx_strand_id
1 'polypeptide(L)'
;MTTKKKSLLGIGYLSVAMLGASLLMAKPVSAEEMSESGDQAMRLVTQTGNNGVVEVIEVAENGEERILGSTQDPYFKGRDDGYDAGYQDGQKPGAPETPSSDIPEPQDIPSFYDESWYKNGYNDAYVLGYRNGWDDNHYIWSTLRNVWYLVTSYFY
;
A
#
# COMPACT_ATOMS: atom_id res chain seq x y z
N MET A 1 -22.34 54.33 12.13
CA MET A 1 -21.78 53.80 13.39
C MET A 1 -21.88 52.28 13.31
N THR A 2 -20.73 51.61 13.27
CA THR A 2 -20.53 50.19 12.96
C THR A 2 -20.48 49.37 14.24
N THR A 3 -20.89 48.10 14.21
CA THR A 3 -20.19 47.02 14.94
C THR A 3 -20.45 45.66 14.31
N LYS A 4 -19.36 45.05 13.84
CA LYS A 4 -19.18 43.66 13.39
C LYS A 4 -19.45 42.69 14.54
N LYS A 5 -20.08 41.54 14.28
CA LYS A 5 -20.04 40.37 15.18
C LYS A 5 -18.99 39.38 14.70
N LYS A 6 -18.19 38.92 15.66
CA LYS A 6 -16.92 38.20 15.53
C LYS A 6 -17.15 36.68 15.49
N SER A 7 -16.31 35.97 14.75
CA SER A 7 -16.17 34.52 14.79
C SER A 7 -15.65 34.04 16.14
N LEU A 8 -16.21 32.95 16.63
CA LEU A 8 -15.66 32.03 17.64
C LEU A 8 -15.73 30.66 16.98
N LEU A 9 -14.79 30.28 16.13
CA LEU A 9 -13.50 29.66 16.49
C LEU A 9 -13.60 28.69 17.68
N GLY A 10 -13.71 27.40 17.33
CA GLY A 10 -13.00 26.29 17.96
C GLY A 10 -13.40 25.89 19.38
N ILE A 11 -14.29 24.90 19.50
CA ILE A 11 -14.27 23.91 20.59
C ILE A 11 -14.81 22.60 20.01
N GLY A 12 -13.98 21.54 19.98
CA GLY A 12 -14.44 20.20 19.61
C GLY A 12 -13.35 19.20 19.20
N TYR A 13 -12.16 19.64 18.80
CA TYR A 13 -10.99 18.77 18.55
C TYR A 13 -10.26 18.42 19.85
N LEU A 14 -10.94 17.77 20.80
CA LEU A 14 -10.32 17.34 22.05
C LEU A 14 -10.82 15.96 22.49
N SER A 15 -10.74 14.95 21.62
CA SER A 15 -11.11 13.57 21.99
C SER A 15 -10.17 12.47 21.47
N VAL A 16 -8.98 12.82 20.98
CA VAL A 16 -8.01 11.82 20.44
C VAL A 16 -6.88 11.51 21.44
N ALA A 17 -6.62 12.35 22.45
CA ALA A 17 -5.45 12.21 23.32
C ALA A 17 -5.60 11.27 24.53
N MET A 18 -6.81 10.83 24.90
CA MET A 18 -7.02 10.04 26.13
C MET A 18 -7.04 8.51 25.95
N LEU A 19 -6.92 7.99 24.73
CA LEU A 19 -6.96 6.54 24.45
C LEU A 19 -5.57 5.84 24.49
N GLY A 20 -4.50 6.56 24.82
CA GLY A 20 -3.13 5.99 24.84
C GLY A 20 -2.72 5.31 26.15
N ALA A 21 -3.36 5.61 27.28
CA ALA A 21 -2.83 5.24 28.59
C ALA A 21 -3.28 3.86 29.13
N SER A 22 -4.30 3.22 28.54
CA SER A 22 -4.84 1.95 29.05
C SER A 22 -4.21 0.69 28.42
N LEU A 23 -3.52 0.80 27.28
CA LEU A 23 -2.81 -0.34 26.67
C LEU A 23 -1.47 -0.66 27.35
N LEU A 24 -0.87 0.29 28.08
CA LEU A 24 0.45 0.14 28.71
C LEU A 24 0.46 -0.65 30.02
N MET A 25 -0.69 -1.10 30.53
CA MET A 25 -0.79 -1.90 31.77
C MET A 25 -1.29 -3.34 31.57
N ALA A 26 -1.46 -3.78 30.32
CA ALA A 26 -1.63 -5.19 30.02
C ALA A 26 -0.27 -5.87 30.01
N LYS A 27 0.11 -6.39 31.18
CA LYS A 27 1.28 -7.23 31.42
C LYS A 27 1.17 -8.46 30.49
N PRO A 28 2.09 -8.73 29.55
CA PRO A 28 2.07 -9.99 28.85
C PRO A 28 2.49 -11.10 29.83
N VAL A 29 1.63 -12.10 29.99
CA VAL A 29 1.97 -13.35 30.67
C VAL A 29 3.02 -14.06 29.83
N SER A 30 4.20 -14.18 30.42
CA SER A 30 5.27 -15.07 29.99
C SER A 30 4.74 -16.50 29.96
N ALA A 31 4.56 -17.04 28.76
CA ALA A 31 4.44 -18.47 28.53
C ALA A 31 5.80 -18.93 28.03
N GLU A 32 6.65 -19.31 28.99
CA GLU A 32 7.85 -20.07 28.75
C GLU A 32 7.45 -21.54 28.62
N GLU A 33 7.58 -22.11 27.42
CA GLU A 33 7.90 -23.52 27.27
C GLU A 33 8.98 -23.69 26.20
N MET A 34 10.05 -24.35 26.64
CA MET A 34 11.27 -24.71 25.95
C MET A 34 11.06 -25.40 24.60
N SER A 35 11.91 -25.04 23.63
CA SER A 35 12.72 -26.05 22.97
C SER A 35 14.07 -25.47 22.54
N GLU A 36 15.12 -26.01 23.15
CA GLU A 36 16.53 -25.79 22.87
C GLU A 36 16.91 -26.44 21.53
N SER A 37 17.51 -25.67 20.61
CA SER A 37 18.64 -26.12 19.80
C SER A 37 19.12 -24.99 18.89
N GLY A 38 20.19 -24.30 19.31
CA GLY A 38 21.25 -23.77 18.44
C GLY A 38 20.91 -22.77 17.32
N ASP A 39 21.57 -21.61 17.43
CA ASP A 39 21.79 -20.55 16.43
C ASP A 39 20.73 -19.44 16.25
N GLN A 40 21.18 -18.24 16.64
CA GLN A 40 20.69 -16.89 16.35
C GLN A 40 19.26 -16.57 16.80
N ALA A 41 19.11 -15.55 17.65
CA ALA A 41 17.83 -15.12 18.21
C ALA A 41 16.99 -14.42 17.13
N MET A 42 16.46 -15.21 16.19
CA MET A 42 15.60 -14.78 15.10
C MET A 42 14.19 -14.52 15.62
N ARG A 43 13.66 -13.32 15.40
CA ARG A 43 12.31 -12.95 15.85
C ARG A 43 11.32 -13.20 14.72
N LEU A 44 10.52 -14.25 14.85
CA LEU A 44 9.35 -14.44 13.99
C LEU A 44 8.17 -13.63 14.52
N VAL A 45 7.51 -12.91 13.64
CA VAL A 45 6.31 -12.13 13.93
C VAL A 45 5.18 -12.61 13.02
N THR A 46 4.00 -12.82 13.59
CA THR A 46 2.79 -13.10 12.82
C THR A 46 1.94 -11.84 12.79
N GLN A 47 1.65 -11.33 11.60
CA GLN A 47 0.79 -10.15 11.41
C GLN A 47 -0.53 -10.60 10.78
N THR A 48 -1.64 -10.19 11.39
CA THR A 48 -2.98 -10.40 10.82
C THR A 48 -3.50 -9.05 10.31
N GLY A 49 -3.72 -8.96 9.00
CA GLY A 49 -4.31 -7.80 8.36
C GLY A 49 -5.81 -7.69 8.61
N ASN A 50 -6.37 -6.50 8.36
CA ASN A 50 -7.81 -6.23 8.50
C ASN A 50 -8.69 -7.08 7.56
N ASN A 51 -8.09 -7.62 6.49
CA ASN A 51 -8.69 -8.52 5.51
C ASN A 51 -8.59 -10.00 5.93
N GLY A 52 -8.08 -10.31 7.13
CA GLY A 52 -7.90 -11.68 7.62
C GLY A 52 -6.71 -12.41 6.99
N VAL A 53 -5.88 -11.72 6.20
CA VAL A 53 -4.62 -12.26 5.70
C VAL A 53 -3.63 -12.36 6.86
N VAL A 54 -3.04 -13.54 7.03
CA VAL A 54 -2.02 -13.80 8.04
C VAL A 54 -0.68 -13.95 7.33
N GLU A 55 0.27 -13.10 7.68
CA GLU A 55 1.65 -13.13 7.19
C GLU A 55 2.60 -13.53 8.32
N VAL A 56 3.55 -14.41 7.99
CA VAL A 56 4.68 -14.76 8.86
C VAL A 56 5.88 -13.98 8.37
N ILE A 57 6.42 -13.12 9.24
CA ILE A 57 7.52 -12.21 8.93
C ILE A 57 8.71 -12.61 9.79
N GLU A 58 9.83 -12.85 9.13
CA GLU A 58 11.14 -12.94 9.75
C GLU A 58 11.72 -11.54 9.88
N VAL A 59 12.10 -11.14 11.08
CA VAL A 59 12.81 -9.88 11.32
C VAL A 59 14.25 -10.23 11.66
N ALA A 60 15.16 -9.90 10.74
CA ALA A 60 16.59 -10.07 10.95
C ALA A 60 17.14 -9.06 11.96
N GLU A 61 18.31 -9.33 12.54
CA GLU A 61 18.93 -8.44 13.55
C GLU A 61 19.27 -7.04 13.01
N ASN A 62 19.45 -6.90 11.70
CA ASN A 62 19.65 -5.63 11.00
C ASN A 62 18.33 -4.86 10.76
N GLY A 63 17.19 -5.42 11.14
CA GLY A 63 15.85 -4.85 10.94
C GLY A 63 15.24 -5.13 9.57
N GLU A 64 15.88 -5.95 8.72
CA GLU A 64 15.27 -6.38 7.46
C GLU A 64 14.11 -7.35 7.74
N GLU A 65 12.98 -7.09 7.10
CA GLU A 65 11.79 -7.91 7.22
C GLU A 65 11.64 -8.77 5.96
N ARG A 66 11.46 -10.08 6.15
CA ARG A 66 11.22 -11.03 5.08
C ARG A 66 9.93 -11.79 5.34
N ILE A 67 9.01 -11.76 4.38
CA ILE A 67 7.81 -12.59 4.46
C ILE A 67 8.22 -14.05 4.20
N LEU A 68 7.90 -14.94 5.13
CA LEU A 68 8.15 -16.38 5.06
C LEU A 68 6.92 -17.18 4.63
N GLY A 69 5.73 -16.61 4.83
CA GLY A 69 4.47 -17.21 4.41
C GLY A 69 3.34 -16.22 4.50
N SER A 70 2.33 -16.39 3.66
CA SER A 70 1.10 -15.60 3.69
C SER A 70 -0.08 -16.49 3.34
N THR A 71 -1.23 -16.22 3.94
CA THR A 71 -2.51 -16.82 3.52
C THR A 71 -3.15 -16.07 2.36
N GLN A 72 -2.52 -15.01 1.86
CA GLN A 72 -3.02 -14.28 0.70
C GLN A 72 -2.92 -15.16 -0.55
N ASP A 73 -3.91 -15.06 -1.43
CA ASP A 73 -3.85 -15.73 -2.72
C ASP A 73 -2.70 -15.13 -3.56
N PRO A 74 -1.85 -15.95 -4.20
CA PRO A 74 -0.73 -15.48 -5.00
C PRO A 74 -1.15 -14.50 -6.10
N TYR A 75 -2.29 -14.75 -6.77
CA TYR A 75 -2.79 -13.89 -7.82
C TYR A 75 -3.21 -12.53 -7.28
N PHE A 76 -3.92 -12.47 -6.15
CA PHE A 76 -4.31 -11.19 -5.55
C PHE A 76 -3.10 -10.40 -5.05
N LYS A 77 -2.11 -11.06 -4.43
CA LYS A 77 -0.87 -10.38 -4.04
C LYS A 77 -0.11 -9.84 -5.24
N GLY A 78 0.01 -10.65 -6.31
CA GLY A 78 0.58 -10.20 -7.56
C GLY A 78 -0.13 -8.97 -8.12
N ARG A 79 -1.47 -8.94 -8.10
CA ARG A 79 -2.24 -7.77 -8.55
C ARG A 79 -1.95 -6.51 -7.75
N ASP A 80 -1.85 -6.61 -6.42
CA ASP A 80 -1.55 -5.46 -5.57
C ASP A 80 -0.15 -4.92 -5.90
N ASP A 81 0.85 -5.80 -5.93
CA ASP A 81 2.24 -5.43 -6.20
C ASP A 81 2.41 -4.88 -7.64
N GLY A 82 1.72 -5.47 -8.62
CA GLY A 82 1.71 -5.01 -10.00
C GLY A 82 1.08 -3.64 -10.16
N TYR A 83 -0.06 -3.40 -9.49
CA TYR A 83 -0.70 -2.09 -9.48
C TYR A 83 0.24 -1.02 -8.93
N ASP A 84 0.86 -1.28 -7.78
CA ASP A 84 1.74 -0.32 -7.11
C ASP A 84 3.00 -0.03 -7.94
N ALA A 85 3.62 -1.07 -8.51
CA ALA A 85 4.76 -0.91 -9.40
C ALA A 85 4.40 -0.10 -10.65
N GLY A 86 3.27 -0.43 -11.28
CA GLY A 86 2.74 0.32 -12.42
C GLY A 86 2.52 1.78 -12.06
N TYR A 87 1.84 2.05 -10.94
CA TYR A 87 1.52 3.40 -10.47
C TYR A 87 2.77 4.26 -10.28
N GLN A 88 3.80 3.72 -9.62
CA GLN A 88 5.07 4.41 -9.46
C GLN A 88 5.75 4.69 -10.81
N ASP A 89 5.70 3.73 -11.73
CA ASP A 89 6.27 3.88 -13.07
C ASP A 89 5.56 4.95 -13.91
N GLY A 90 4.23 5.05 -13.80
CA GLY A 90 3.44 6.09 -14.43
C GLY A 90 3.74 7.49 -13.89
N GLN A 91 4.14 7.60 -12.62
CA GLN A 91 4.53 8.86 -12.00
C GLN A 91 5.94 9.35 -12.38
N LYS A 92 6.77 8.52 -13.03
CA LYS A 92 8.14 8.90 -13.37
C LYS A 92 8.17 10.13 -14.29
N PRO A 93 9.09 11.09 -14.09
CA PRO A 93 9.24 12.24 -14.99
C PRO A 93 9.54 11.77 -16.42
N GLY A 94 8.74 12.23 -17.38
CA GLY A 94 8.87 11.81 -18.78
C GLY A 94 8.28 10.44 -19.11
N ALA A 95 7.52 9.85 -18.18
CA ALA A 95 6.71 8.66 -18.46
C ALA A 95 5.74 8.94 -19.63
N PRO A 96 5.72 8.10 -20.69
CA PRO A 96 4.72 8.21 -21.74
C PRO A 96 3.31 7.96 -21.20
N GLU A 97 2.27 8.48 -21.87
CA GLU A 97 0.86 8.25 -21.47
C GLU A 97 0.47 6.76 -21.52
N THR A 98 1.07 6.02 -22.45
CA THR A 98 0.89 4.60 -22.59
C THR A 98 2.17 3.87 -22.14
N PRO A 99 2.07 2.88 -21.25
CA PRO A 99 3.23 2.09 -20.87
C PRO A 99 3.77 1.31 -22.08
N SER A 100 5.05 0.93 -22.01
CA SER A 100 5.63 0.00 -22.97
C SER A 100 4.83 -1.30 -23.01
N SER A 101 4.83 -2.00 -24.15
CA SER A 101 4.28 -3.36 -24.23
C SER A 101 4.99 -4.34 -23.30
N ASP A 102 6.25 -4.03 -22.99
CA ASP A 102 7.09 -4.84 -22.14
C ASP A 102 6.89 -4.43 -20.69
N ILE A 103 6.06 -5.20 -19.99
CA ILE A 103 5.82 -5.05 -18.56
C ILE A 103 7.07 -5.56 -17.81
N PRO A 104 7.65 -4.77 -16.88
CA PRO A 104 8.79 -5.22 -16.11
C PRO A 104 8.42 -6.42 -15.24
N GLU A 105 9.32 -7.40 -15.16
CA GLU A 105 9.11 -8.53 -14.26
C GLU A 105 9.20 -8.09 -12.79
N PRO A 106 8.38 -8.67 -11.90
CA PRO A 106 8.51 -8.46 -10.47
C PRO A 106 9.89 -8.94 -9.98
N GLN A 107 10.57 -8.11 -9.19
CA GLN A 107 11.94 -8.40 -8.75
C GLN A 107 11.99 -9.42 -7.60
N ASP A 108 11.06 -9.32 -6.65
CA ASP A 108 11.08 -10.10 -5.41
C ASP A 108 9.75 -10.84 -5.24
N ILE A 109 9.60 -11.98 -5.93
CA ILE A 109 8.49 -12.91 -5.67
C ILE A 109 8.87 -13.82 -4.50
N PRO A 110 8.14 -13.79 -3.37
CA PRO A 110 8.40 -14.72 -2.29
C PRO A 110 8.26 -16.17 -2.72
N SER A 111 9.25 -17.01 -2.39
CA SER A 111 9.36 -18.40 -2.88
C SER A 111 8.22 -19.34 -2.49
N PHE A 112 7.40 -18.95 -1.50
CA PHE A 112 6.24 -19.71 -1.05
C PHE A 112 4.99 -19.45 -1.90
N TYR A 113 5.00 -18.41 -2.76
CA TYR A 113 3.93 -18.17 -3.72
C TYR A 113 4.14 -19.00 -4.99
N ASP A 114 3.02 -19.38 -5.62
CA ASP A 114 3.06 -19.87 -6.99
C ASP A 114 3.43 -18.71 -7.93
N GLU A 115 4.61 -18.82 -8.54
CA GLU A 115 5.18 -17.80 -9.41
C GLU A 115 4.26 -17.48 -10.60
N SER A 116 3.57 -18.48 -11.17
CA SER A 116 2.73 -18.27 -12.34
C SER A 116 1.49 -17.46 -11.99
N TRP A 117 0.79 -17.83 -10.92
CA TRP A 117 -0.39 -17.10 -10.46
C TRP A 117 -0.04 -15.68 -10.03
N TYR A 118 1.07 -15.53 -9.32
CA TYR A 118 1.58 -14.21 -8.93
C TYR A 118 1.88 -13.34 -10.14
N LYS A 119 2.68 -13.84 -11.11
CA LYS A 119 3.04 -13.10 -12.32
C LYS A 119 1.81 -12.74 -13.17
N ASN A 120 0.82 -13.62 -13.25
CA ASN A 120 -0.43 -13.32 -13.95
C ASN A 120 -1.17 -12.15 -13.29
N GLY A 121 -1.31 -12.16 -11.96
CA GLY A 121 -1.92 -11.06 -11.21
C GLY A 121 -1.17 -9.75 -11.39
N TYR A 122 0.16 -9.81 -11.30
CA TYR A 122 1.03 -8.65 -11.50
C TYR A 122 0.80 -7.99 -12.86
N ASN A 123 0.87 -8.78 -13.93
CA ASN A 123 0.69 -8.28 -15.30
C ASN A 123 -0.72 -7.71 -15.53
N ASP A 124 -1.76 -8.33 -14.98
CA ASP A 124 -3.15 -7.89 -15.11
C ASP A 124 -3.37 -6.48 -14.54
N ALA A 125 -2.69 -6.14 -13.44
CA ALA A 125 -2.91 -4.90 -12.72
C ALA A 125 -1.90 -3.79 -13.05
N TYR A 126 -0.72 -4.14 -13.58
CA TYR A 126 0.36 -3.19 -13.86
C TYR A 126 -0.05 -2.03 -14.75
N VAL A 127 -0.67 -2.34 -15.90
CA VAL A 127 -1.07 -1.30 -16.87
C VAL A 127 -2.12 -0.35 -16.27
N LEU A 128 -3.02 -0.88 -15.43
CA LEU A 128 -4.02 -0.07 -14.75
C LEU A 128 -3.36 0.89 -13.74
N GLY A 129 -2.45 0.37 -12.91
CA GLY A 129 -1.67 1.18 -11.99
C GLY A 129 -0.92 2.29 -12.70
N TYR A 130 -0.22 1.95 -13.79
CA TYR A 130 0.53 2.90 -14.60
C TYR A 130 -0.29 4.06 -15.11
N ARG A 131 -1.46 3.77 -15.69
CA ARG A 131 -2.33 4.83 -16.23
C ARG A 131 -2.82 5.76 -15.12
N ASN A 132 -3.19 5.21 -13.97
CA ASN A 132 -3.60 6.02 -12.82
C ASN A 132 -2.46 6.90 -12.30
N GLY A 133 -1.25 6.34 -12.16
CA GLY A 133 -0.08 7.10 -11.73
C GLY A 133 0.30 8.22 -12.71
N TRP A 134 0.19 7.93 -14.02
CA TRP A 134 0.43 8.93 -15.06
C TRP A 134 -0.60 10.06 -15.01
N ASP A 135 -1.89 9.73 -14.92
CA ASP A 135 -2.97 10.71 -14.89
C ASP A 135 -2.87 11.65 -13.67
N ASP A 136 -2.43 11.12 -12.51
CA ASP A 136 -2.20 11.87 -11.28
C ASP A 136 -1.03 12.85 -11.40
N ASN A 137 0.10 12.40 -11.98
CA ASN A 137 1.27 13.26 -12.17
C ASN A 137 1.05 14.32 -13.27
N HIS A 138 0.16 14.04 -14.22
CA HIS A 138 -0.19 14.93 -15.33
C HIS A 138 -1.50 15.70 -15.07
N TYR A 139 -1.73 16.15 -13.83
CA TYR A 139 -2.99 16.78 -13.43
C TYR A 139 -3.44 17.94 -14.36
N ILE A 140 -2.50 18.75 -14.87
CA ILE A 140 -2.81 19.85 -15.79
C ILE A 140 -3.34 19.31 -17.13
N TRP A 141 -2.71 18.28 -17.67
CA TRP A 141 -3.16 17.63 -18.90
C TRP A 141 -4.47 16.86 -18.69
N SER A 142 -4.61 16.17 -17.56
CA SER A 142 -5.85 15.48 -17.16
C SER A 142 -7.02 16.44 -16.99
N THR A 143 -6.80 17.61 -16.38
CA THR A 143 -7.83 18.66 -16.26
C THR A 143 -8.14 19.32 -17.60
N LEU A 144 -7.13 19.62 -18.43
CA LEU A 144 -7.35 20.15 -19.78
C LEU A 144 -8.15 19.20 -20.66
N ARG A 145 -7.84 17.90 -20.62
CA ARG A 145 -8.56 16.87 -21.37
C ARG A 145 -10.02 16.77 -20.91
N ASN A 146 -10.28 16.80 -19.60
CA ASN A 146 -11.64 16.84 -19.06
C ASN A 146 -12.41 18.10 -19.50
N VAL A 147 -11.79 19.28 -19.42
CA VAL A 147 -12.41 20.53 -19.89
C VAL A 147 -12.69 20.46 -21.38
N TRP A 148 -11.76 19.92 -22.19
CA TRP A 148 -11.93 19.77 -23.63
C TRP A 148 -13.09 18.82 -23.98
N TYR A 149 -13.20 17.67 -23.31
CA TYR A 149 -14.34 16.76 -23.48
C TYR A 149 -15.67 17.44 -23.11
N LEU A 150 -15.71 18.20 -22.02
CA LEU A 150 -16.92 18.92 -21.62
C LEU A 150 -17.33 19.98 -22.66
N VAL A 151 -16.37 20.77 -23.14
CA VAL A 151 -16.62 21.80 -24.17
C VAL A 151 -17.10 21.15 -25.46
N THR A 152 -16.41 20.13 -25.96
CA THR A 152 -16.75 19.46 -27.21
C THR A 152 -18.07 18.68 -27.15
N SER A 153 -18.43 18.12 -25.99
CA SER A 153 -19.75 17.48 -25.78
C SER A 153 -20.93 18.44 -25.93
N TYR A 154 -20.70 19.75 -25.82
CA TYR A 154 -21.73 20.77 -25.97
C TYR A 154 -22.01 21.14 -27.44
N PHE A 155 -21.09 20.78 -28.34
CA PHE A 155 -21.18 21.08 -29.77
C PHE A 155 -21.57 19.86 -30.62
N TYR A 156 -21.86 18.73 -29.98
CA TYR A 156 -22.35 17.49 -30.58
C TYR A 156 -23.73 17.16 -30.00
#